data_AF-A0A4V2G3T0-F1
#
_entry.id   AF-A0A4V2G3T0-F1
#
_cell.length_a   1.000
_cell.length_b   1.000
_cell.length_c   1.000
_cell.angle_alpha   90.00
_cell.angle_beta   90.00
_cell.angle_gamma   90.00
#
_symmetry.space_group_name_H-M   'P 1'
#
loop_
_entity.id
_entity.type
_entity.pdbx_description
1 polymer ?
#
loop_
_entity_poly.entity_id
_entity_poly.type
_entity_poly.pdbx_seq_one_letter_code
_entity_poly.pdbx_strand_id
1 'polypeptide(L)'
;MSKKQRPHAITVKYELADAFRENSGQIFDLARSNALLEVVQDCWRQIGEQFPARDRIPATGLTCQYRPAHEGGQAVICTLPQQHVFNEASHVGLFRDQKHKPRLFVMENMAPPSHAPSLRLSAIVEIEKKSRVNWRSCRRDQDFEKAVDEILRNPDAVPQVTVDRKPLSKLRPGNTLAGKKSYLSAYLIWLFFGLTGAHRLYLKRYPTGFTWVGLLALCLLMETYLAPLDGVWLTLHTAIFIGMFVVWTLDSLLTGLMVRDYNAALLAAELASPPPDEPQPATSATPSPPVRKLVDSRGRQLRLTAGQWTFAIPGDWTARRDTENQAAVFTSPGGGIECRVHELGLHDTSLSPDVKVAILAKIAFQKFLNIDETDWQVIASRIWGEDGVTRMEREIRKKDAQQRIYCLTVSHEGASVVITIRDNEGTDDNESLLSHRALSQSMRPLRIN
;
A
#
# COMPACT_ATOMS: atom_id res chain seq x y z
N MET A 1 15.43 -0.46 -7.58
CA MET A 1 14.38 0.35 -6.91
C MET A 1 13.79 1.36 -7.91
N SER A 2 12.46 1.49 -7.96
CA SER A 2 11.77 2.47 -8.81
C SER A 2 12.19 3.90 -8.44
N LYS A 3 12.53 4.74 -9.44
CA LYS A 3 12.79 6.19 -9.25
C LYS A 3 11.50 6.99 -9.02
N LYS A 4 10.33 6.35 -9.10
CA LYS A 4 9.04 7.02 -9.03
C LYS A 4 8.63 7.24 -7.57
N GLN A 5 8.18 8.45 -7.27
CA GLN A 5 7.55 8.80 -6.00
C GLN A 5 6.38 7.87 -5.71
N ARG A 6 6.32 7.33 -4.48
CA ARG A 6 5.15 6.56 -4.03
C ARG A 6 4.01 7.54 -3.78
N PRO A 7 2.88 7.44 -4.52
CA PRO A 7 1.79 8.40 -4.40
C PRO A 7 1.24 8.49 -2.98
N HIS A 8 1.17 7.36 -2.28
CA HIS A 8 0.74 7.27 -0.90
C HIS A 8 1.57 8.16 0.05
N ALA A 9 2.90 8.06 0.03
CA ALA A 9 3.78 8.86 0.88
C ALA A 9 3.62 10.37 0.63
N ILE A 10 3.48 10.76 -0.64
CA ILE A 10 3.33 12.18 -1.01
C ILE A 10 1.97 12.72 -0.55
N THR A 11 0.89 11.96 -0.75
CA THR A 11 -0.44 12.37 -0.31
C THR A 11 -0.50 12.48 1.21
N VAL A 12 -0.05 11.46 1.95
CA VAL A 12 -0.08 11.48 3.43
C VAL A 12 0.71 12.65 3.99
N LYS A 13 1.91 12.94 3.45
CA LYS A 13 2.72 14.10 3.86
C LYS A 13 1.91 15.39 3.85
N TYR A 14 1.17 15.64 2.77
CA TYR A 14 0.45 16.89 2.59
C TYR A 14 -0.91 16.91 3.32
N GLU A 15 -1.61 15.78 3.42
CA GLU A 15 -2.85 15.68 4.18
C GLU A 15 -2.58 15.82 5.69
N LEU A 16 -1.54 15.17 6.23
CA LEU A 16 -1.08 15.38 7.61
C LEU A 16 -0.65 16.83 7.84
N ALA A 17 0.04 17.43 6.87
CA ALA A 17 0.44 18.83 6.95
C ALA A 17 -0.77 19.77 7.05
N ASP A 18 -1.77 19.61 6.20
CA ASP A 18 -2.96 20.45 6.23
C ASP A 18 -3.76 20.21 7.52
N ALA A 19 -3.92 18.96 7.95
CA ALA A 19 -4.58 18.60 9.21
C ALA A 19 -3.88 19.22 10.43
N PHE A 20 -2.54 19.17 10.48
CA PHE A 20 -1.74 19.73 11.58
C PHE A 20 -1.84 21.24 11.64
N ARG A 21 -1.91 21.90 10.50
CA ARG A 21 -2.05 23.35 10.42
C ARG A 21 -3.45 23.79 10.86
N GLU A 22 -4.49 23.11 10.38
CA GLU A 22 -5.88 23.49 10.61
C GLU A 22 -6.35 23.18 12.03
N ASN A 23 -5.87 22.08 12.61
CA ASN A 23 -6.25 21.61 13.94
C ASN A 23 -5.09 21.67 14.95
N SER A 24 -4.18 22.63 14.78
CA SER A 24 -2.93 22.70 15.57
C SER A 24 -3.10 22.58 17.09
N GLY A 25 -4.12 23.23 17.67
CA GLY A 25 -4.43 23.12 19.10
C GLY A 25 -4.73 21.68 19.53
N GLN A 26 -5.68 21.04 18.84
CA GLN A 26 -6.07 19.65 19.09
C GLN A 26 -4.89 18.69 18.91
N ILE A 27 -4.03 18.92 17.91
CA ILE A 27 -2.84 18.08 17.68
C ILE A 27 -1.87 18.16 18.85
N PHE A 28 -1.62 19.34 19.42
CA PHE A 28 -0.80 19.46 20.62
C PHE A 28 -1.41 18.76 21.85
N ASP A 29 -2.74 18.81 21.99
CA ASP A 29 -3.43 18.14 23.10
C ASP A 29 -3.43 16.61 22.95
N LEU A 30 -3.65 16.09 21.74
CA LEU A 30 -3.51 14.67 21.41
C LEU A 30 -2.08 14.17 21.61
N ALA A 31 -1.08 14.99 21.29
CA ALA A 31 0.32 14.63 21.49
C ALA A 31 0.66 14.56 22.99
N ARG A 32 0.10 15.46 23.81
CA ARG A 32 0.27 15.47 25.26
C ARG A 32 -0.35 14.24 25.94
N SER A 33 -1.47 13.73 25.41
CA SER A 33 -2.12 12.51 25.90
C SER A 33 -1.57 11.21 25.30
N ASN A 34 -0.53 11.28 24.45
CA ASN A 34 0.00 10.15 23.67
C ASN A 34 -1.01 9.50 22.70
N ALA A 35 -2.17 10.12 22.45
CA ALA A 35 -3.19 9.61 21.52
C ALA A 35 -2.89 9.96 20.05
N LEU A 36 -1.99 10.91 19.79
CA LEU A 36 -1.68 11.36 18.43
C LEU A 36 -1.18 10.23 17.51
N LEU A 37 -0.41 9.29 18.05
CA LEU A 37 0.16 8.21 17.24
C LEU A 37 -0.93 7.36 16.57
N GLU A 38 -1.96 6.99 17.32
CA GLU A 38 -3.10 6.21 16.82
C GLU A 38 -3.83 6.97 15.71
N VAL A 39 -4.12 8.25 15.93
CA VAL A 39 -4.76 9.13 14.93
C VAL A 39 -3.92 9.22 13.64
N VAL A 40 -2.61 9.39 13.76
CA VAL A 40 -1.72 9.48 12.59
C VAL A 40 -1.62 8.12 11.87
N GLN A 41 -1.60 7.00 12.60
CA GLN A 41 -1.61 5.66 12.01
C GLN A 41 -2.92 5.36 11.26
N ASP A 42 -4.06 5.78 11.81
CA ASP A 42 -5.35 5.62 11.16
C ASP A 42 -5.47 6.48 9.92
N CYS A 43 -5.05 7.75 9.99
CA CYS A 43 -4.96 8.63 8.83
C CYS A 43 -4.07 8.03 7.73
N TRP A 44 -2.91 7.49 8.11
CA TRP A 44 -1.99 6.80 7.21
C TRP A 44 -2.66 5.60 6.53
N ARG A 45 -3.36 4.75 7.30
CA ARG A 45 -4.07 3.57 6.77
C ARG A 45 -5.19 3.96 5.81
N GLN A 46 -6.04 4.90 6.21
CA GLN A 46 -7.18 5.37 5.40
C GLN A 46 -6.74 5.99 4.07
N ILE A 47 -5.69 6.81 4.08
CA ILE A 47 -5.13 7.36 2.84
C ILE A 47 -4.53 6.23 1.99
N GLY A 48 -3.83 5.27 2.62
CA GLY A 48 -3.28 4.10 1.95
C GLY A 48 -4.32 3.26 1.21
N GLU A 49 -5.52 3.10 1.78
CA GLU A 49 -6.62 2.34 1.17
C GLU A 49 -7.07 2.89 -0.17
N GLN A 50 -6.90 4.21 -0.41
CA GLN A 50 -7.21 4.88 -1.68
C GLN A 50 -6.25 4.47 -2.82
N PHE A 51 -5.15 3.79 -2.50
CA PHE A 51 -4.14 3.37 -3.47
C PHE A 51 -4.17 1.85 -3.72
N PRO A 52 -3.73 1.38 -4.90
CA PRO A 52 -3.50 -0.03 -5.16
C PRO A 52 -2.52 -0.64 -4.13
N ALA A 53 -2.69 -1.92 -3.78
CA ALA A 53 -1.90 -2.58 -2.75
C ALA A 53 -0.37 -2.39 -2.90
N ARG A 54 0.15 -2.38 -4.14
CA ARG A 54 1.58 -2.16 -4.46
C ARG A 54 2.11 -0.77 -4.10
N ASP A 55 1.23 0.24 -4.03
CA ASP A 55 1.58 1.62 -3.75
C ASP A 55 1.35 1.96 -2.26
N ARG A 56 0.75 1.04 -1.49
CA ARG A 56 0.54 1.17 -0.05
C ARG A 56 1.86 1.01 0.68
N ILE A 57 2.00 1.75 1.77
CA ILE A 57 3.18 1.74 2.62
C ILE A 57 2.66 1.36 3.99
N PRO A 58 3.16 0.29 4.62
CA PRO A 58 2.74 -0.04 5.97
C PRO A 58 3.11 1.10 6.92
N ALA A 59 2.33 1.29 7.97
CA ALA A 59 2.62 2.30 9.00
C ALA A 59 3.82 1.92 9.91
N THR A 60 4.55 0.85 9.59
CA THR A 60 5.70 0.38 10.35
C THR A 60 6.78 1.45 10.43
N GLY A 61 7.24 1.72 11.66
CA GLY A 61 8.23 2.76 11.95
C GLY A 61 7.65 4.17 12.08
N LEU A 62 6.33 4.33 11.98
CA LEU A 62 5.67 5.60 12.29
C LEU A 62 5.72 5.85 13.81
N THR A 63 6.24 7.00 14.22
CA THR A 63 6.27 7.41 15.63
C THR A 63 5.87 8.88 15.76
N CYS A 64 5.36 9.25 16.93
CA CYS A 64 5.04 10.64 17.27
C CYS A 64 5.73 11.00 18.59
N GLN A 65 6.37 12.16 18.63
CA GLN A 65 7.05 12.70 19.79
C GLN A 65 6.47 14.08 20.12
N TYR A 66 6.24 14.32 21.40
CA TYR A 66 5.80 15.62 21.91
C TYR A 66 6.91 16.25 22.75
N ARG A 67 7.27 17.49 22.42
CA ARG A 67 8.14 18.33 23.23
C ARG A 67 7.31 19.42 23.92
N PRO A 68 7.27 19.44 25.27
CA PRO A 68 6.60 20.49 26.02
C PRO A 68 7.28 21.86 25.87
N ALA A 69 6.59 22.92 26.30
CA ALA A 69 7.08 24.29 26.20
C ALA A 69 8.26 24.50 27.17
N HIS A 70 9.48 24.36 26.68
CA HIS A 70 10.69 24.80 27.37
C HIS A 70 11.36 25.95 26.58
N GLU A 71 12.66 26.18 26.77
CA GLU A 71 13.44 27.24 26.11
C GLU A 71 13.44 27.21 24.56
N GLY A 72 12.81 26.21 23.92
CA GLY A 72 12.69 26.06 22.47
C GLY A 72 11.26 26.14 21.91
N GLY A 73 10.25 26.42 22.74
CA GLY A 73 8.85 26.31 22.33
C GLY A 73 8.36 24.85 22.21
N GLN A 74 7.07 24.68 21.94
CA GLN A 74 6.44 23.36 21.83
C GLN A 74 6.66 22.76 20.44
N ALA A 75 6.87 21.45 20.39
CA ALA A 75 6.97 20.73 19.13
C ALA A 75 6.19 19.42 19.18
N VAL A 76 5.61 19.05 18.05
CA VAL A 76 5.06 17.72 17.78
C VAL A 76 5.76 17.22 16.54
N ILE A 77 6.46 16.09 16.63
CA ILE A 77 7.24 15.54 15.52
C ILE A 77 6.73 14.14 15.22
N CYS A 78 6.29 13.91 13.99
CA CYS A 78 5.93 12.60 13.48
C CYS A 78 7.05 12.10 12.57
N THR A 79 7.71 11.01 12.95
CA THR A 79 8.62 10.28 12.07
C THR A 79 7.77 9.36 11.20
N LEU A 80 7.93 9.47 9.89
CA LEU A 80 7.20 8.70 8.90
C LEU A 80 7.98 7.43 8.52
N PRO A 81 7.28 6.38 8.01
CA PRO A 81 7.92 5.18 7.47
C PRO A 81 9.04 5.48 6.47
N GLN A 82 9.99 4.56 6.39
CA GLN A 82 11.23 4.73 5.63
C GLN A 82 10.97 5.22 4.19
N GLN A 83 11.63 6.33 3.84
CA GLN A 83 11.58 6.87 2.49
C GLN A 83 12.56 6.13 1.58
N HIS A 84 12.18 5.92 0.32
CA HIS A 84 13.02 5.31 -0.71
C HIS A 84 13.42 6.27 -1.82
N VAL A 85 12.67 7.35 -2.03
CA VAL A 85 12.84 8.24 -3.20
C VAL A 85 12.77 9.72 -2.83
N PHE A 86 13.13 10.56 -3.80
CA PHE A 86 13.18 12.01 -3.70
C PHE A 86 11.81 12.63 -3.35
N ASN A 87 11.80 13.66 -2.49
CA ASN A 87 10.65 14.41 -1.96
C ASN A 87 9.64 13.63 -1.10
N GLU A 88 9.90 12.36 -0.79
CA GLU A 88 9.20 11.73 0.33
C GLU A 88 9.64 12.42 1.62
N ALA A 89 8.77 12.56 2.62
CA ALA A 89 9.10 13.14 3.93
C ALA A 89 9.46 12.05 4.94
N SER A 90 10.45 12.33 5.78
CA SER A 90 10.89 11.47 6.89
C SER A 90 10.27 11.95 8.18
N HIS A 91 10.05 13.25 8.28
CA HIS A 91 9.51 13.90 9.45
C HIS A 91 8.49 14.95 9.02
N VAL A 92 7.43 15.06 9.79
CA VAL A 92 6.45 16.15 9.75
C VAL A 92 6.39 16.70 11.16
N GLY A 93 6.71 17.98 11.34
CA GLY A 93 6.77 18.62 12.64
C GLY A 93 5.95 19.89 12.71
N LEU A 94 5.11 19.99 13.74
CA LEU A 94 4.38 21.20 14.09
C LEU A 94 5.08 21.87 15.26
N PHE A 95 5.53 23.11 15.06
CA PHE A 95 6.30 23.87 16.04
C PHE A 95 5.53 25.13 16.43
N ARG A 96 5.51 25.44 17.72
CA ARG A 96 4.87 26.66 18.26
C ARG A 96 5.79 27.29 19.30
N ASP A 97 6.25 28.50 19.00
CA ASP A 97 6.85 29.37 20.02
C ASP A 97 5.75 30.11 20.82
N GLN A 98 6.05 30.54 22.04
CA GLN A 98 5.10 31.21 22.95
C GLN A 98 4.47 32.46 22.32
N LYS A 99 5.17 33.13 21.41
CA LYS A 99 4.75 34.39 20.79
C LYS A 99 4.19 34.24 19.38
N HIS A 100 4.33 33.06 18.76
CA HIS A 100 4.11 32.89 17.33
C HIS A 100 3.04 31.85 17.01
N LYS A 101 2.41 32.03 15.85
CA LYS A 101 1.48 31.05 15.28
C LYS A 101 2.22 29.73 15.04
N PRO A 102 1.58 28.56 15.21
CA PRO A 102 2.16 27.29 14.83
C PRO A 102 2.66 27.30 13.39
N ARG A 103 3.89 26.81 13.19
CA ARG A 103 4.57 26.66 11.91
C ARG A 103 4.81 25.18 11.66
N LEU A 104 4.66 24.77 10.42
CA LEU A 104 4.74 23.37 10.04
C LEU A 104 5.94 23.13 9.14
N PHE A 105 6.80 22.23 9.55
CA PHE A 105 8.00 21.84 8.83
C PHE A 105 7.94 20.37 8.43
N VAL A 106 8.58 20.03 7.31
CA VAL A 106 8.81 18.65 6.88
C VAL A 106 10.28 18.47 6.50
N MET A 107 10.82 17.29 6.77
CA MET A 107 12.17 16.91 6.30
C MET A 107 12.06 15.97 5.11
N GLU A 108 12.33 16.49 3.92
CA GLU A 108 12.22 15.74 2.67
C GLU A 108 13.56 15.18 2.20
N ASN A 109 13.57 13.98 1.64
CA ASN A 109 14.76 13.46 0.98
C ASN A 109 15.08 14.28 -0.27
N MET A 110 16.34 14.70 -0.41
CA MET A 110 16.82 15.32 -1.63
C MET A 110 17.48 14.31 -2.57
N ALA A 111 17.52 14.66 -3.86
CA ALA A 111 18.29 13.91 -4.82
C ALA A 111 19.77 14.09 -4.44
N PRO A 112 20.55 13.01 -4.39
CA PRO A 112 21.97 13.14 -4.11
C PRO A 112 22.62 13.98 -5.22
N PRO A 113 23.55 14.87 -4.89
CA PRO A 113 24.25 15.66 -5.90
C PRO A 113 25.01 14.74 -6.85
N SER A 114 25.09 15.12 -8.13
CA SER A 114 25.74 14.30 -9.18
C SER A 114 27.20 13.95 -8.86
N HIS A 115 27.89 14.83 -8.13
CA HIS A 115 29.29 14.66 -7.73
C HIS A 115 29.48 13.85 -6.42
N ALA A 116 28.42 13.54 -5.68
CA ALA A 116 28.50 12.75 -4.45
C ALA A 116 27.24 11.88 -4.24
N PRO A 117 27.06 10.80 -5.03
CA PRO A 117 25.86 9.96 -5.01
C PRO A 117 25.63 9.25 -3.66
N SER A 118 26.68 9.10 -2.83
CA SER A 118 26.60 8.53 -1.49
C SER A 118 26.05 9.50 -0.44
N LEU A 119 26.05 10.81 -0.72
CA LEU A 119 25.64 11.82 0.24
C LEU A 119 24.10 11.89 0.30
N ARG A 120 23.52 11.37 1.38
CA ARG A 120 22.09 11.44 1.66
C ARG A 120 21.74 12.79 2.29
N LEU A 121 21.39 13.74 1.43
CA LEU A 121 20.90 15.05 1.85
C LEU A 121 19.38 15.02 2.06
N SER A 122 18.94 15.81 3.02
CA SER A 122 17.54 16.15 3.24
C SER A 122 17.35 17.65 3.17
N ALA A 123 16.13 18.11 2.91
CA ALA A 123 15.76 19.51 2.94
C ALA A 123 14.79 19.76 4.09
N ILE A 124 15.01 20.84 4.84
CA ILE A 124 14.02 21.39 5.77
C ILE A 124 13.10 22.31 4.98
N VAL A 125 11.83 22.00 5.03
CA VAL A 125 10.80 22.65 4.21
C VAL A 125 9.69 23.10 5.14
N GLU A 126 9.32 24.36 5.07
CA GLU A 126 8.11 24.86 5.71
C GLU A 126 6.94 24.79 4.75
N ILE A 127 5.81 24.26 5.24
CA ILE A 127 4.57 24.14 4.47
C ILE A 127 3.59 25.20 4.94
N GLU A 128 3.38 26.19 4.08
CA GLU A 128 2.40 27.25 4.30
C GLU A 128 1.07 26.92 3.61
N LYS A 129 0.05 27.79 3.80
CA LYS A 129 -1.28 27.59 3.21
C LYS A 129 -1.26 27.55 1.67
N LYS A 130 -0.43 28.38 1.03
CA LYS A 130 -0.38 28.53 -0.43
C LYS A 130 1.01 28.29 -1.01
N SER A 131 2.00 28.06 -0.17
CA SER A 131 3.42 28.11 -0.50
C SER A 131 4.16 26.99 0.22
N ARG A 132 5.30 26.64 -0.35
CA ARG A 132 6.31 25.77 0.24
C ARG A 132 7.60 26.56 0.27
N VAL A 133 8.23 26.64 1.44
CA VAL A 133 9.44 27.43 1.65
C VAL A 133 10.59 26.47 1.99
N ASN A 134 11.60 26.39 1.13
CA ASN A 134 12.79 25.58 1.37
C ASN A 134 13.81 26.40 2.16
N TRP A 135 14.17 25.93 3.35
CA TRP A 135 15.05 26.68 4.26
C TRP A 135 16.51 26.34 4.05
N ARG A 136 16.88 25.05 4.15
CA ARG A 136 18.24 24.59 3.96
C ARG A 136 18.31 23.10 3.69
N SER A 137 19.46 22.68 3.18
CA SER A 137 19.85 21.28 3.11
C SER A 137 20.52 20.85 4.42
N CYS A 138 20.18 19.67 4.94
CA CYS A 138 20.77 19.06 6.12
C CYS A 138 21.19 17.62 5.82
N ARG A 139 22.06 17.05 6.66
CA ARG A 139 22.32 15.61 6.59
C ARG A 139 21.15 14.87 7.23
N ARG A 140 20.84 13.67 6.72
CA ARG A 140 19.68 12.88 7.18
C ARG A 140 19.76 12.45 8.66
N ASP A 141 20.97 12.35 9.19
CA ASP A 141 21.30 12.02 10.57
C ASP A 141 21.26 13.22 11.52
N GLN A 142 21.09 14.44 11.02
CA GLN A 142 20.89 15.60 11.90
C GLN A 142 19.49 15.58 12.51
N ASP A 143 19.42 15.93 13.80
CA ASP A 143 18.16 16.12 14.51
C ASP A 143 17.31 17.18 13.81
N PHE A 144 16.23 16.70 13.17
CA PHE A 144 15.24 17.53 12.50
C PHE A 144 14.74 18.67 13.41
N GLU A 145 14.50 18.36 14.68
CA GLU A 145 14.08 19.31 15.70
C GLU A 145 15.08 20.44 15.88
N LYS A 146 16.36 20.11 16.09
CA LYS A 146 17.44 21.10 16.26
C LYS A 146 17.55 22.00 15.03
N ALA A 147 17.40 21.42 13.84
CA ALA A 147 17.47 22.18 12.61
C ALA A 147 16.33 23.20 12.45
N VAL A 148 15.13 22.84 12.90
CA VAL A 148 13.98 23.76 12.91
C VAL A 148 14.13 24.80 14.01
N ASP A 149 14.60 24.44 15.21
CA ASP A 149 14.85 25.39 16.29
C ASP A 149 15.86 26.48 15.90
N GLU A 150 16.93 26.12 15.17
CA GLU A 150 17.89 27.09 14.64
C GLU A 150 17.23 28.09 13.68
N ILE A 151 16.29 27.61 12.83
CA ILE A 151 15.51 28.48 11.92
C ILE A 151 14.57 29.39 12.73
N LEU A 152 13.92 28.85 13.76
CA LEU A 152 12.94 29.60 14.56
C LEU A 152 13.61 30.63 15.48
N ARG A 153 14.80 30.34 16.00
CA ARG A 153 15.55 31.24 16.90
C ARG A 153 16.33 32.33 16.17
N ASN A 154 16.66 32.14 14.89
CA ASN A 154 17.42 33.09 14.12
C ASN A 154 16.48 34.05 13.36
N PRO A 155 16.34 35.33 13.79
CA PRO A 155 15.48 36.30 13.10
C PRO A 155 15.99 36.64 11.70
N ASP A 156 17.28 36.43 11.42
CA ASP A 156 17.91 36.69 10.12
C ASP A 156 17.91 35.46 9.21
N ALA A 157 17.22 34.38 9.59
CA ALA A 157 17.10 33.21 8.73
C ALA A 157 16.29 33.58 7.47
N VAL A 158 16.92 33.44 6.30
CA VAL A 158 16.29 33.68 4.99
C VAL A 158 16.05 32.35 4.28
N PRO A 159 14.86 32.12 3.72
CA PRO A 159 14.60 30.91 2.94
C PRO A 159 15.41 30.89 1.64
N GLN A 160 15.87 29.71 1.23
CA GLN A 160 16.59 29.53 -0.04
C GLN A 160 15.69 29.69 -1.26
N VAL A 161 14.49 29.09 -1.22
CA VAL A 161 13.55 29.10 -2.33
C VAL A 161 12.12 29.06 -1.81
N THR A 162 11.27 29.94 -2.31
CA THR A 162 9.82 29.89 -2.11
C THR A 162 9.16 29.37 -3.39
N VAL A 163 8.34 28.33 -3.25
CA VAL A 163 7.64 27.68 -4.36
C VAL A 163 6.14 27.73 -4.09
N ASP A 164 5.36 28.22 -5.04
CA ASP A 164 3.90 28.17 -4.93
C ASP A 164 3.41 26.73 -4.86
N ARG A 165 2.63 26.43 -3.83
CA ARG A 165 2.05 25.11 -3.66
C ARG A 165 0.88 25.00 -4.62
N LYS A 166 1.03 24.13 -5.62
CA LYS A 166 -0.14 23.68 -6.40
C LYS A 166 -1.09 22.98 -5.43
N PRO A 167 -2.37 23.39 -5.32
CA PRO A 167 -3.29 22.79 -4.38
C PRO A 167 -3.36 21.27 -4.60
N LEU A 168 -3.41 20.49 -3.52
CA LEU A 168 -3.48 19.02 -3.57
C LEU A 168 -4.61 18.52 -4.46
N SER A 169 -5.69 19.28 -4.62
CA SER A 169 -6.77 18.99 -5.57
C SER A 169 -6.29 18.84 -7.02
N LYS A 170 -5.13 19.42 -7.37
CA LYS A 170 -4.46 19.24 -8.67
C LYS A 170 -3.44 18.09 -8.69
N LEU A 171 -3.06 17.55 -7.53
CA LEU A 171 -2.06 16.50 -7.35
C LEU A 171 -2.64 15.16 -6.87
N ARG A 172 -3.92 15.10 -6.45
CA ARG A 172 -4.58 13.83 -6.12
C ARG A 172 -4.38 12.87 -7.29
N PRO A 173 -3.89 11.64 -7.04
CA PRO A 173 -3.90 10.55 -8.01
C PRO A 173 -5.33 10.03 -8.25
N GLY A 174 -6.29 10.97 -8.34
CA GLY A 174 -7.69 10.84 -8.73
C GLY A 174 -7.99 11.57 -10.04
N ASN A 175 -6.95 11.98 -10.78
CA ASN A 175 -7.01 12.00 -12.25
C ASN A 175 -6.96 10.57 -12.84
N THR A 176 -7.17 9.52 -12.02
CA THR A 176 -7.91 8.38 -12.52
C THR A 176 -9.32 8.85 -12.86
N LEU A 177 -9.61 8.86 -14.15
CA LEU A 177 -10.90 8.96 -14.85
C LEU A 177 -12.11 8.20 -14.24
N ALA A 178 -12.06 7.66 -13.02
CA ALA A 178 -13.09 6.79 -12.45
C ALA A 178 -14.26 7.53 -11.77
N GLY A 179 -14.09 8.79 -11.33
CA GLY A 179 -15.18 9.56 -10.69
C GLY A 179 -15.79 10.64 -11.58
N LYS A 180 -14.94 11.45 -12.22
CA LYS A 180 -15.38 12.42 -13.22
C LYS A 180 -15.42 11.74 -14.57
N LYS A 181 -16.61 11.43 -15.05
CA LYS A 181 -16.78 10.97 -16.42
C LYS A 181 -16.18 12.04 -17.35
N SER A 182 -15.17 11.66 -18.12
CA SER A 182 -14.57 12.54 -19.11
C SER A 182 -15.67 13.05 -20.04
N TYR A 183 -15.78 14.37 -20.20
CA TYR A 183 -16.72 14.97 -21.16
C TYR A 183 -16.51 14.36 -22.55
N LEU A 184 -15.27 14.14 -22.96
CA LEU A 184 -14.95 13.51 -24.24
C LEU A 184 -15.49 12.09 -24.34
N SER A 185 -15.30 11.25 -23.31
CA SER A 185 -15.82 9.87 -23.32
C SER A 185 -17.35 9.85 -23.28
N ALA A 186 -17.96 10.77 -22.52
CA ALA A 186 -19.41 10.96 -22.52
C ALA A 186 -19.91 11.37 -23.91
N TYR A 187 -19.23 12.30 -24.59
CA TYR A 187 -19.55 12.72 -25.95
C TYR A 187 -19.37 11.59 -26.97
N LEU A 188 -18.32 10.75 -26.87
CA LEU A 188 -18.10 9.64 -27.80
C LEU A 188 -19.15 8.53 -27.63
N ILE A 189 -19.45 8.15 -26.39
CA ILE A 189 -20.50 7.19 -26.07
C ILE A 189 -21.87 7.74 -26.52
N TRP A 190 -22.10 9.02 -26.28
CA TRP A 190 -23.33 9.69 -26.67
C TRP A 190 -23.45 9.89 -28.18
N LEU A 191 -22.36 10.20 -28.90
CA LEU A 191 -22.33 10.26 -30.37
C LEU A 191 -22.80 8.93 -30.95
N PHE A 192 -22.25 7.81 -30.47
CA PHE A 192 -22.59 6.47 -30.93
C PHE A 192 -24.05 6.10 -30.60
N PHE A 193 -24.48 6.31 -29.35
CA PHE A 193 -25.85 6.00 -28.95
C PHE A 193 -26.89 7.01 -29.46
N GLY A 194 -26.46 8.23 -29.78
CA GLY A 194 -27.25 9.30 -30.35
C GLY A 194 -27.58 9.01 -31.80
N LEU A 195 -26.59 8.62 -32.59
CA LEU A 195 -26.77 8.29 -34.00
C LEU A 195 -27.73 7.10 -34.18
N THR A 196 -27.58 6.08 -33.35
CA THR A 196 -28.41 4.85 -33.38
C THR A 196 -29.76 5.00 -32.67
N GLY A 197 -29.97 6.05 -31.88
CA GLY A 197 -31.15 6.22 -31.02
C GLY A 197 -31.20 5.28 -29.81
N ALA A 198 -30.18 4.44 -29.61
CA ALA A 198 -30.13 3.45 -28.54
C ALA A 198 -30.20 4.08 -27.13
N HIS A 199 -29.70 5.30 -26.95
CA HIS A 199 -29.82 6.01 -25.66
C HIS A 199 -31.28 6.20 -25.23
N ARG A 200 -32.22 6.37 -26.16
CA ARG A 200 -33.65 6.53 -25.85
C ARG A 200 -34.27 5.24 -25.33
N LEU A 201 -33.79 4.10 -25.82
CA LEU A 201 -34.19 2.77 -25.32
C LEU A 201 -33.65 2.54 -23.91
N TYR A 202 -32.40 2.93 -23.64
CA TYR A 202 -31.83 2.87 -22.28
C TYR A 202 -32.59 3.74 -21.28
N LEU A 203 -33.08 4.90 -21.71
CA LEU A 203 -33.93 5.79 -20.91
C LEU A 203 -35.39 5.34 -20.83
N LYS A 204 -35.72 4.12 -21.29
CA LYS A 204 -37.07 3.53 -21.34
C LYS A 204 -38.10 4.37 -22.13
N ARG A 205 -37.63 5.25 -23.03
CA ARG A 205 -38.48 6.02 -23.95
C ARG A 205 -38.71 5.26 -25.25
N TYR A 206 -39.27 4.06 -25.12
CA TYR A 206 -39.42 3.10 -26.22
C TYR A 206 -40.05 3.68 -27.48
N PRO A 207 -41.16 4.46 -27.43
CA PRO A 207 -41.77 4.98 -28.66
C PRO A 207 -40.78 5.83 -29.46
N THR A 208 -40.10 6.77 -28.81
CA THR A 208 -39.12 7.64 -29.49
C THR A 208 -37.87 6.90 -29.95
N GLY A 209 -37.45 5.86 -29.23
CA GLY A 209 -36.33 5.01 -29.64
C GLY A 209 -36.67 4.21 -30.90
N PHE A 210 -37.84 3.57 -30.94
CA PHE A 210 -38.28 2.82 -32.12
C PHE A 210 -38.57 3.72 -33.32
N THR A 211 -39.12 4.92 -33.11
CA THR A 211 -39.26 5.92 -34.19
C THR A 211 -37.90 6.28 -34.77
N TRP A 212 -36.87 6.47 -33.94
CA TRP A 212 -35.53 6.80 -34.41
C TRP A 212 -34.89 5.68 -35.22
N VAL A 213 -34.97 4.44 -34.72
CA VAL A 213 -34.49 3.25 -35.44
C VAL A 213 -35.23 3.07 -36.75
N GLY A 214 -36.56 3.31 -36.76
CA GLY A 214 -37.38 3.26 -37.96
C GLY A 214 -37.00 4.32 -39.00
N LEU A 215 -36.75 5.56 -38.57
CA LEU A 215 -36.30 6.64 -39.46
C LEU A 215 -34.89 6.36 -40.02
N LEU A 216 -33.97 5.86 -39.18
CA LEU A 216 -32.63 5.48 -39.63
C LEU A 216 -32.69 4.33 -40.65
N ALA A 217 -33.48 3.29 -40.37
CA ALA A 217 -33.70 2.19 -41.30
C ALA A 217 -34.33 2.67 -42.60
N LEU A 218 -35.32 3.57 -42.52
CA LEU A 218 -35.94 4.19 -43.69
C LEU A 218 -34.92 4.99 -44.52
N CYS A 219 -34.07 5.81 -43.90
CA CYS A 219 -33.00 6.52 -44.60
C CYS A 219 -32.05 5.56 -45.33
N LEU A 220 -31.57 4.51 -44.65
CA LEU A 220 -30.69 3.51 -45.27
C LEU A 220 -31.37 2.77 -46.42
N LEU A 221 -32.66 2.46 -46.29
CA LEU A 221 -33.44 1.77 -47.32
C LEU A 221 -33.73 2.69 -48.52
N MET A 222 -33.99 3.98 -48.27
CA MET A 222 -34.12 5.01 -49.30
C MET A 222 -32.82 5.17 -50.09
N GLU A 223 -31.68 5.24 -49.40
CA GLU A 223 -30.36 5.35 -50.06
C GLU A 223 -30.03 4.10 -50.89
N THR A 224 -30.37 2.91 -50.39
CA THR A 224 -30.04 1.64 -51.08
C THR A 224 -30.94 1.38 -52.28
N TYR A 225 -32.25 1.65 -52.17
CA TYR A 225 -33.23 1.19 -53.15
C TYR A 225 -33.89 2.32 -53.95
N LEU A 226 -33.90 3.54 -53.44
CA LEU A 226 -34.63 4.67 -54.03
C LEU A 226 -33.72 5.78 -54.57
N ALA A 227 -32.40 5.70 -54.35
CA ALA A 227 -31.42 6.64 -54.93
C ALA A 227 -31.48 6.81 -56.46
N PRO A 228 -31.90 5.82 -57.28
CA PRO A 228 -32.04 6.02 -58.73
C PRO A 228 -33.34 6.73 -59.15
N LEU A 229 -34.31 6.89 -58.25
CA LEU A 229 -35.65 7.38 -58.56
C LEU A 229 -35.72 8.88 -58.22
N ASP A 230 -35.91 9.71 -59.24
CA ASP A 230 -36.34 11.12 -59.28
C ASP A 230 -36.19 12.04 -58.04
N GLY A 231 -35.86 13.31 -58.30
CA GLY A 231 -35.46 14.32 -57.27
C GLY A 231 -36.42 14.56 -56.09
N VAL A 232 -37.67 14.10 -56.15
CA VAL A 232 -38.61 14.13 -55.02
C VAL A 232 -38.12 13.27 -53.85
N TRP A 233 -37.57 12.08 -54.14
CA TRP A 233 -37.08 11.17 -53.09
C TRP A 233 -35.81 11.69 -52.42
N LEU A 234 -34.93 12.33 -53.20
CA LEU A 234 -33.77 13.02 -52.66
C LEU A 234 -34.17 14.14 -51.71
N THR A 235 -35.21 14.91 -52.06
CA THR A 235 -35.71 16.01 -51.22
C THR A 235 -36.29 15.49 -49.90
N LEU A 236 -37.11 14.43 -49.96
CA LEU A 236 -37.68 13.80 -48.77
C LEU A 236 -36.60 13.18 -47.88
N HIS A 237 -35.64 12.45 -48.46
CA HIS A 237 -34.51 11.88 -47.74
C HIS A 237 -33.69 12.97 -47.02
N THR A 238 -33.38 14.06 -47.73
CA THR A 238 -32.64 15.20 -47.18
C THR A 238 -33.41 15.86 -46.04
N ALA A 239 -34.74 16.04 -46.18
CA ALA A 239 -35.56 16.62 -45.13
C ALA A 239 -35.59 15.75 -43.86
N ILE A 240 -35.74 14.42 -44.01
CA ILE A 240 -35.69 13.48 -42.89
C ILE A 240 -34.31 13.52 -42.21
N PHE A 241 -33.24 13.50 -42.99
CA PHE A 241 -31.88 13.53 -42.47
C PHE A 241 -31.58 14.83 -41.71
N ILE A 242 -31.97 15.99 -42.25
CA ILE A 242 -31.85 17.28 -41.57
C ILE A 242 -32.65 17.28 -40.25
N GLY A 243 -33.88 16.77 -40.27
CA GLY A 243 -34.71 16.66 -39.08
C GLY A 243 -34.06 15.80 -37.99
N MET A 244 -33.50 14.64 -38.36
CA MET A 244 -32.73 13.79 -37.45
C MET A 244 -31.48 14.52 -36.95
N PHE A 245 -30.73 15.20 -37.81
CA PHE A 245 -29.53 15.92 -37.41
C PHE A 245 -29.82 17.04 -36.40
N VAL A 246 -30.91 17.78 -36.57
CA VAL A 246 -31.32 18.84 -35.62
C VAL A 246 -31.67 18.24 -34.26
N VAL A 247 -32.48 17.19 -34.22
CA VAL A 247 -32.86 16.51 -32.96
C VAL A 247 -31.62 15.93 -32.27
N TRP A 248 -30.73 15.30 -33.03
CA TRP A 248 -29.46 14.78 -32.51
C TRP A 248 -28.61 15.91 -31.93
N THR A 249 -28.45 17.02 -32.64
CA THR A 249 -27.66 18.17 -32.16
C THR A 249 -28.22 18.71 -30.85
N LEU A 250 -29.55 18.83 -30.72
CA LEU A 250 -30.19 19.28 -29.47
C LEU A 250 -29.91 18.32 -28.31
N ASP A 251 -30.04 17.01 -28.52
CA ASP A 251 -29.72 16.01 -27.49
C ASP A 251 -28.22 16.07 -27.08
N SER A 252 -27.32 16.40 -28.02
CA SER A 252 -25.88 16.55 -27.74
C SER A 252 -25.59 17.70 -26.79
N LEU A 253 -26.28 18.84 -26.98
CA LEU A 253 -26.16 20.03 -26.13
C LEU A 253 -26.72 19.75 -24.74
N LEU A 254 -27.85 19.05 -24.66
CA LEU A 254 -28.46 18.63 -23.40
C LEU A 254 -27.57 17.65 -22.62
N THR A 255 -26.80 16.81 -23.30
CA THR A 255 -25.86 15.88 -22.65
C THR A 255 -24.78 16.61 -21.86
N GLY A 256 -24.27 17.73 -22.38
CA GLY A 256 -23.34 18.59 -21.64
C GLY A 256 -23.93 19.09 -20.32
N LEU A 257 -25.21 19.50 -20.34
CA LEU A 257 -25.93 19.92 -19.13
C LEU A 257 -26.13 18.74 -18.16
N MET A 258 -26.55 17.57 -18.66
CA MET A 258 -26.73 16.37 -17.83
C MET A 258 -25.45 15.93 -17.14
N VAL A 259 -24.31 15.96 -17.82
CA VAL A 259 -23.00 15.61 -17.22
C VAL A 259 -22.61 16.64 -16.15
N ARG A 260 -22.87 17.93 -16.40
CA ARG A 260 -22.62 18.98 -15.42
C ARG A 260 -23.46 18.76 -14.16
N ASP A 261 -24.76 18.52 -14.33
CA ASP A 261 -25.70 18.35 -13.23
C ASP A 261 -25.43 17.05 -12.46
N TYR A 262 -25.07 15.96 -13.15
CA TYR A 262 -24.62 14.72 -12.52
C TYR A 262 -23.37 14.95 -11.65
N ASN A 263 -22.35 15.63 -12.19
CA ASN A 263 -21.13 15.93 -11.44
C ASN A 263 -21.42 16.86 -10.24
N ALA A 264 -22.35 17.81 -10.39
CA ALA A 264 -22.78 18.67 -9.30
C ALA A 264 -23.51 17.90 -8.20
N ALA A 265 -24.40 16.98 -8.57
CA ALA A 265 -25.11 16.12 -7.62
C ALA A 265 -24.17 15.17 -6.88
N LEU A 266 -23.18 14.61 -7.56
CA LEU A 266 -22.19 13.72 -6.96
C LEU A 266 -21.31 14.47 -5.95
N LEU A 267 -20.92 15.71 -6.27
CA LEU A 267 -20.22 16.59 -5.34
C LEU A 267 -21.10 16.97 -4.15
N ALA A 268 -22.38 17.27 -4.38
CA ALA A 268 -23.31 17.58 -3.30
C ALA A 268 -23.54 16.38 -2.37
N ALA A 269 -23.62 15.16 -2.91
CA ALA A 269 -23.73 13.93 -2.12
C ALA A 269 -22.46 13.65 -1.30
N GLU A 270 -21.28 13.91 -1.88
CA GLU A 270 -20.00 13.81 -1.17
C GLU A 270 -19.91 14.82 -0.01
N LEU A 271 -20.46 16.02 -0.19
CA LEU A 271 -20.52 17.06 0.85
C LEU A 271 -21.62 16.83 1.89
N ALA A 272 -22.72 16.17 1.52
CA ALA A 272 -23.87 15.90 2.38
C ALA A 272 -23.76 14.58 3.15
N SER A 273 -22.78 13.73 2.84
CA SER A 273 -22.51 12.51 3.59
C SER A 273 -22.05 12.91 5.00
N PRO A 274 -22.81 12.60 6.06
CA PRO A 274 -22.36 12.86 7.41
C PRO A 274 -21.04 12.10 7.64
N PRO A 275 -20.14 12.64 8.48
CA PRO A 275 -18.95 11.89 8.89
C PRO A 275 -19.40 10.52 9.41
N PRO A 276 -18.70 9.43 9.07
CA PRO A 276 -19.08 8.09 9.50
C PRO A 276 -19.24 8.09 11.02
N ASP A 277 -20.41 7.62 11.48
CA ASP A 277 -20.79 7.65 12.89
C ASP A 277 -19.67 7.10 13.77
N GLU A 278 -19.31 7.90 14.77
CA GLU A 278 -18.34 7.58 15.80
C GLU A 278 -18.71 6.22 16.44
N PRO A 279 -17.79 5.22 16.47
CA PRO A 279 -18.12 3.90 16.97
C PRO A 279 -18.59 3.98 18.42
N GLN A 280 -19.84 3.55 18.67
CA GLN A 280 -20.41 3.55 20.02
C GLN A 280 -19.57 2.66 20.96
N PRO A 281 -19.31 3.10 22.21
CA PRO A 281 -18.52 2.34 23.15
C PRO A 281 -19.20 1.00 23.49
N ALA A 282 -18.44 -0.08 23.32
CA ALA A 282 -18.86 -1.43 23.66
C ALA A 282 -19.23 -1.52 25.15
N THR A 283 -20.45 -1.94 25.42
CA THR A 283 -20.95 -2.22 26.77
C THR A 283 -20.26 -3.47 27.32
N SER A 284 -19.91 -3.39 28.60
CA SER A 284 -19.06 -4.29 29.38
C SER A 284 -19.62 -5.72 29.56
N ALA A 285 -18.74 -6.71 29.47
CA ALA A 285 -19.02 -8.12 29.80
C ALA A 285 -18.30 -8.57 31.10
N THR A 286 -19.02 -9.37 31.88
CA THR A 286 -18.82 -9.89 33.25
C THR A 286 -17.65 -10.89 33.40
N PRO A 287 -17.00 -11.02 34.58
CA PRO A 287 -15.78 -11.84 34.76
C PRO A 287 -16.04 -13.32 35.09
N SER A 288 -15.10 -14.18 34.68
CA SER A 288 -15.03 -15.63 34.97
C SER A 288 -13.96 -15.97 36.03
N PRO A 289 -14.06 -17.13 36.73
CA PRO A 289 -13.36 -17.41 38.00
C PRO A 289 -11.90 -17.92 37.83
N PRO A 290 -11.10 -17.98 38.92
CA PRO A 290 -9.64 -18.01 38.82
C PRO A 290 -9.06 -19.43 38.69
N VAL A 291 -8.10 -19.58 37.78
CA VAL A 291 -7.21 -20.75 37.68
C VAL A 291 -5.80 -20.31 38.09
N ARG A 292 -5.17 -21.03 39.03
CA ARG A 292 -3.79 -20.77 39.49
C ARG A 292 -2.79 -21.01 38.35
N LYS A 293 -1.93 -20.00 38.10
CA LYS A 293 -0.94 -19.94 37.02
C LYS A 293 0.45 -19.72 37.62
N LEU A 294 1.45 -20.43 37.10
CA LEU A 294 2.87 -20.10 37.28
C LEU A 294 3.34 -19.35 36.02
N VAL A 295 4.02 -18.23 36.25
CA VAL A 295 4.33 -17.19 35.27
C VAL A 295 5.82 -16.92 35.34
N ASP A 296 6.51 -16.90 34.19
CA ASP A 296 7.92 -16.53 34.12
C ASP A 296 8.13 -15.00 34.26
N SER A 297 9.39 -14.55 34.28
CA SER A 297 9.76 -13.14 34.46
C SER A 297 9.27 -12.19 33.35
N ARG A 298 8.64 -12.70 32.28
CA ARG A 298 8.03 -11.92 31.19
C ARG A 298 6.53 -12.19 31.01
N GLY A 299 5.86 -12.81 31.99
CA GLY A 299 4.41 -12.96 31.95
C GLY A 299 3.90 -14.20 31.21
N ARG A 300 4.76 -15.13 30.77
CA ARG A 300 4.35 -16.28 29.95
C ARG A 300 4.03 -17.51 30.80
N GLN A 301 3.00 -18.25 30.40
CA GLN A 301 2.58 -19.50 31.05
C GLN A 301 3.22 -20.71 30.39
N LEU A 302 3.74 -21.63 31.20
CA LEU A 302 4.33 -22.89 30.76
C LEU A 302 3.40 -24.05 31.14
N ARG A 303 3.18 -24.99 30.22
CA ARG A 303 2.54 -26.29 30.50
C ARG A 303 3.45 -27.43 30.05
N LEU A 304 3.63 -28.40 30.93
CA LEU A 304 4.38 -29.63 30.67
C LEU A 304 3.37 -30.77 30.57
N THR A 305 3.34 -31.49 29.43
CA THR A 305 2.50 -32.69 29.29
C THR A 305 3.32 -33.81 28.65
N ALA A 306 3.43 -34.95 29.34
CA ALA A 306 3.98 -36.21 28.82
C ALA A 306 5.40 -36.16 28.21
N GLY A 307 6.35 -35.45 28.83
CA GLY A 307 7.78 -35.55 28.45
C GLY A 307 8.16 -34.91 27.11
N GLN A 308 7.24 -34.20 26.45
CA GLN A 308 7.51 -33.38 25.27
C GLN A 308 7.41 -31.89 25.62
N TRP A 309 8.37 -31.10 25.12
CA TRP A 309 8.37 -29.66 25.25
C TRP A 309 7.51 -29.05 24.13
N THR A 310 6.32 -28.54 24.46
CA THR A 310 5.50 -27.72 23.57
C THR A 310 5.86 -26.24 23.75
N PHE A 311 6.18 -25.54 22.65
CA PHE A 311 6.47 -24.11 22.66
C PHE A 311 5.41 -23.35 21.86
N ALA A 312 4.88 -22.28 22.42
CA ALA A 312 4.05 -21.34 21.68
C ALA A 312 4.95 -20.43 20.83
N ILE A 313 5.18 -20.83 19.57
CA ILE A 313 5.48 -19.90 18.46
C ILE A 313 4.20 -19.09 18.21
N PRO A 314 4.20 -17.85 17.68
CA PRO A 314 2.96 -17.18 17.30
C PRO A 314 2.07 -18.12 16.46
N GLY A 315 0.98 -18.59 17.09
CA GLY A 315 0.10 -19.65 16.59
C GLY A 315 0.63 -21.08 16.72
N ASP A 316 0.97 -21.59 17.92
CA ASP A 316 1.09 -23.02 18.33
C ASP A 316 1.75 -24.04 17.36
N TRP A 317 2.81 -23.69 16.63
CA TRP A 317 3.56 -24.65 15.78
C TRP A 317 4.50 -25.55 16.60
N THR A 318 4.65 -26.81 16.19
CA THR A 318 5.63 -27.76 16.75
C THR A 318 6.74 -28.09 15.75
N ALA A 319 7.99 -28.18 16.21
CA ALA A 319 9.14 -28.56 15.38
C ALA A 319 9.76 -29.86 15.91
N ARG A 320 10.14 -30.78 15.00
CA ARG A 320 10.89 -31.99 15.34
C ARG A 320 11.90 -32.36 14.25
N ARG A 321 12.93 -33.11 14.64
CA ARG A 321 13.92 -33.68 13.74
C ARG A 321 13.44 -35.06 13.27
N ASP A 322 13.39 -35.27 11.96
CA ASP A 322 13.20 -36.59 11.36
C ASP A 322 14.58 -37.13 10.97
N THR A 323 15.12 -38.00 11.83
CA THR A 323 16.45 -38.59 11.65
C THR A 323 16.50 -39.61 10.51
N GLU A 324 15.37 -40.22 10.18
CA GLU A 324 15.28 -41.25 9.14
C GLU A 324 15.36 -40.63 7.75
N ASN A 325 14.65 -39.50 7.55
CA ASN A 325 14.61 -38.80 6.26
C ASN A 325 15.57 -37.59 6.18
N GLN A 326 16.40 -37.39 7.20
CA GLN A 326 17.29 -36.23 7.35
C GLN A 326 16.57 -34.88 7.11
N ALA A 327 15.36 -34.74 7.66
CA ALA A 327 14.51 -33.58 7.44
C ALA A 327 14.18 -32.85 8.75
N ALA A 328 13.97 -31.54 8.66
CA ALA A 328 13.27 -30.80 9.70
C ALA A 328 11.76 -30.81 9.39
N VAL A 329 10.96 -31.20 10.38
CA VAL A 329 9.50 -31.27 10.27
C VAL A 329 8.87 -30.22 11.17
N PHE A 330 8.03 -29.37 10.58
CA PHE A 330 7.25 -28.36 11.27
C PHE A 330 5.77 -28.65 11.10
N THR A 331 5.02 -28.64 12.20
CA THR A 331 3.59 -28.96 12.19
C THR A 331 2.80 -27.79 12.75
N SER A 332 1.72 -27.40 12.07
CA SER A 332 0.84 -26.31 12.50
C SER A 332 -0.02 -26.68 13.72
N PRO A 333 -0.64 -25.70 14.37
CA PRO A 333 -1.69 -25.95 15.36
C PRO A 333 -2.78 -26.83 14.76
N GLY A 334 -3.20 -27.84 15.51
CA GLY A 334 -4.22 -28.78 15.06
C GLY A 334 -3.73 -29.87 14.10
N GLY A 335 -2.43 -29.92 13.75
CA GLY A 335 -1.84 -31.02 12.98
C GLY A 335 -2.12 -31.03 11.48
N GLY A 336 -2.84 -30.03 10.95
CA GLY A 336 -3.29 -30.01 9.55
C GLY A 336 -2.18 -29.78 8.53
N ILE A 337 -1.20 -28.91 8.82
CA ILE A 337 -0.10 -28.58 7.91
C ILE A 337 1.19 -29.17 8.45
N GLU A 338 1.90 -29.94 7.61
CA GLU A 338 3.24 -30.45 7.88
C GLU A 338 4.21 -29.95 6.82
N CYS A 339 5.18 -29.12 7.22
CA CYS A 339 6.27 -28.65 6.37
C CYS A 339 7.50 -29.53 6.59
N ARG A 340 7.95 -30.22 5.54
CA ARG A 340 9.20 -30.99 5.54
C ARG A 340 10.26 -30.29 4.71
N VAL A 341 11.38 -30.02 5.35
CA VAL A 341 12.53 -29.39 4.72
C VAL A 341 13.56 -30.48 4.43
N HIS A 342 13.73 -30.81 3.16
CA HIS A 342 14.66 -31.84 2.71
C HIS A 342 15.95 -31.21 2.17
N GLU A 343 17.08 -31.86 2.43
CA GLU A 343 18.34 -31.52 1.76
C GLU A 343 18.32 -32.07 0.33
N LEU A 344 18.23 -31.19 -0.68
CA LEU A 344 18.38 -31.58 -2.08
C LEU A 344 19.71 -31.04 -2.61
N GLY A 345 20.73 -31.90 -2.61
CA GLY A 345 21.90 -31.73 -3.47
C GLY A 345 22.89 -30.62 -3.11
N LEU A 346 23.09 -30.32 -1.82
CA LEU A 346 24.33 -29.65 -1.40
C LEU A 346 25.48 -30.66 -1.53
N HIS A 347 26.06 -30.77 -2.73
CA HIS A 347 27.27 -31.57 -3.00
C HIS A 347 28.50 -31.10 -2.21
N ASP A 348 28.36 -30.04 -1.42
CA ASP A 348 29.36 -29.62 -0.47
C ASP A 348 29.42 -30.59 0.72
N THR A 349 30.34 -31.54 0.65
CA THR A 349 30.66 -32.49 1.73
C THR A 349 31.30 -31.84 2.94
N SER A 350 31.64 -30.54 2.88
CA SER A 350 32.32 -29.84 3.98
C SER A 350 31.37 -29.34 5.07
N LEU A 351 30.06 -29.30 4.82
CA LEU A 351 29.05 -28.93 5.81
C LEU A 351 28.42 -30.19 6.41
N SER A 352 28.31 -30.23 7.75
CA SER A 352 27.53 -31.28 8.39
C SER A 352 26.05 -31.13 8.00
N PRO A 353 25.30 -32.23 7.87
CA PRO A 353 23.87 -32.20 7.56
C PRO A 353 23.07 -31.27 8.48
N ASP A 354 23.45 -31.21 9.75
CA ASP A 354 22.83 -30.33 10.76
C ASP A 354 22.90 -28.85 10.39
N VAL A 355 24.05 -28.39 9.89
CA VAL A 355 24.23 -26.99 9.49
C VAL A 355 23.41 -26.67 8.25
N LYS A 356 23.30 -27.62 7.31
CA LYS A 356 22.52 -27.45 6.08
C LYS A 356 21.03 -27.33 6.38
N VAL A 357 20.50 -28.19 7.26
CA VAL A 357 19.10 -28.14 7.72
C VAL A 357 18.81 -26.85 8.47
N ALA A 358 19.72 -26.38 9.32
CA ALA A 358 19.53 -25.15 10.08
C ALA A 358 19.52 -23.89 9.18
N ILE A 359 20.37 -23.84 8.14
CA ILE A 359 20.34 -22.79 7.11
C ILE A 359 19.00 -22.78 6.37
N LEU A 360 18.53 -23.96 5.95
CA LEU A 360 17.27 -24.10 5.25
C LEU A 360 16.08 -23.65 6.11
N ALA A 361 16.07 -24.05 7.39
CA ALA A 361 15.07 -23.61 8.34
C ALA A 361 15.09 -22.08 8.49
N LYS A 362 16.27 -21.46 8.64
CA LYS A 362 16.39 -19.99 8.72
C LYS A 362 15.74 -19.30 7.52
N ILE A 363 16.08 -19.72 6.31
CA ILE A 363 15.53 -19.16 5.07
C ILE A 363 14.02 -19.34 5.01
N ALA A 364 13.53 -20.53 5.36
CA ALA A 364 12.10 -20.83 5.38
C ALA A 364 11.35 -19.91 6.38
N PHE A 365 11.86 -19.77 7.60
CA PHE A 365 11.25 -18.97 8.64
C PHE A 365 11.26 -17.47 8.32
N GLN A 366 12.36 -16.94 7.78
CA GLN A 366 12.48 -15.52 7.46
C GLN A 366 11.67 -15.14 6.21
N LYS A 367 11.79 -15.92 5.13
CA LYS A 367 11.13 -15.56 3.86
C LYS A 367 9.65 -15.91 3.79
N PHE A 368 9.21 -16.99 4.46
CA PHE A 368 7.84 -17.47 4.32
C PHE A 368 6.99 -17.28 5.58
N LEU A 369 7.59 -17.30 6.77
CA LEU A 369 6.86 -17.17 8.04
C LEU A 369 7.06 -15.81 8.71
N ASN A 370 7.85 -14.91 8.10
CA ASN A 370 8.12 -13.57 8.58
C ASN A 370 8.58 -13.53 10.05
N ILE A 371 9.33 -14.56 10.49
CA ILE A 371 9.93 -14.61 11.82
C ILE A 371 11.18 -13.72 11.81
N ASP A 372 11.28 -12.82 12.79
CA ASP A 372 12.43 -11.93 12.91
C ASP A 372 13.71 -12.69 13.35
N GLU A 373 14.86 -12.05 13.17
CA GLU A 373 16.17 -12.65 13.48
C GLU A 373 16.30 -13.02 14.97
N THR A 374 15.66 -12.28 15.87
CA THR A 374 15.75 -12.49 17.32
C THR A 374 15.01 -13.75 17.72
N ASP A 375 13.78 -13.92 17.21
CA ASP A 375 12.97 -15.11 17.43
C ASP A 375 13.60 -16.34 16.77
N TRP A 376 14.20 -16.18 15.59
CA TRP A 376 14.99 -17.23 14.94
C TRP A 376 16.17 -17.68 15.82
N GLN A 377 16.95 -16.76 16.40
CA GLN A 377 18.09 -17.11 17.25
C GLN A 377 17.65 -17.88 18.51
N VAL A 378 16.47 -17.58 19.07
CA VAL A 378 15.90 -18.34 20.20
C VAL A 378 15.47 -19.74 19.77
N ILE A 379 14.84 -19.89 18.61
CA ILE A 379 14.45 -21.18 18.06
C ILE A 379 15.69 -22.03 17.75
N ALA A 380 16.67 -21.43 17.08
CA ALA A 380 17.88 -22.12 16.64
C ALA A 380 18.76 -22.56 17.82
N SER A 381 18.90 -21.72 18.85
CA SER A 381 19.72 -22.05 20.04
C SER A 381 19.12 -23.20 20.85
N ARG A 382 17.80 -23.39 20.80
CA ARG A 382 17.12 -24.51 21.46
C ARG A 382 17.15 -25.81 20.66
N ILE A 383 17.16 -25.75 19.33
CA ILE A 383 17.22 -26.95 18.47
C ILE A 383 18.66 -27.47 18.34
N TRP A 384 19.64 -26.57 18.19
CA TRP A 384 21.03 -26.93 17.87
C TRP A 384 22.04 -26.56 18.97
N GLY A 385 21.60 -25.95 20.07
CA GLY A 385 22.49 -25.39 21.10
C GLY A 385 23.10 -24.05 20.69
N GLU A 386 23.52 -23.23 21.64
CA GLU A 386 24.17 -21.92 21.38
C GLU A 386 25.46 -22.07 20.54
N ASP A 387 26.23 -23.12 20.78
CA ASP A 387 27.42 -23.47 20.00
C ASP A 387 27.07 -23.87 18.56
N GLY A 388 25.94 -24.57 18.37
CA GLY A 388 25.45 -24.97 17.05
C GLY A 388 25.01 -23.77 16.22
N VAL A 389 24.32 -22.81 16.83
CA VAL A 389 23.93 -21.55 16.16
C VAL A 389 25.15 -20.73 15.79
N THR A 390 26.09 -20.57 16.71
CA THR A 390 27.32 -19.79 16.47
C THR A 390 28.16 -20.42 15.35
N ARG A 391 28.24 -21.75 15.32
CA ARG A 391 28.90 -22.49 14.23
C ARG A 391 28.17 -22.33 12.90
N MET A 392 26.84 -22.41 12.91
CA MET A 392 26.00 -22.18 11.73
C MET A 392 26.19 -20.77 11.17
N GLU A 393 26.07 -19.73 12.00
CA GLU A 393 26.23 -18.33 11.56
C GLU A 393 27.63 -18.05 11.01
N ARG A 394 28.66 -18.64 11.62
CA ARG A 394 30.03 -18.56 11.13
C ARG A 394 30.19 -19.20 9.75
N GLU A 395 29.58 -20.35 9.52
CA GLU A 395 29.64 -21.04 8.22
C GLU A 395 28.76 -20.39 7.15
N ILE A 396 27.62 -19.78 7.52
CA ILE A 396 26.81 -18.93 6.63
C ILE A 396 27.65 -17.75 6.13
N ARG A 397 28.25 -16.97 7.06
CA ARG A 397 29.06 -15.79 6.70
C ARG A 397 30.30 -16.10 5.86
N LYS A 398 30.87 -17.30 5.99
CA LYS A 398 32.03 -17.72 5.20
C LYS A 398 31.69 -18.02 3.73
N LYS A 399 30.43 -18.31 3.39
CA LYS A 399 30.06 -18.93 2.11
C LYS A 399 28.98 -18.16 1.34
N ASP A 400 28.88 -16.85 1.56
CA ASP A 400 27.94 -15.92 0.90
C ASP A 400 28.24 -15.66 -0.60
N ALA A 401 28.80 -16.63 -1.33
CA ALA A 401 29.24 -16.46 -2.71
C ALA A 401 28.95 -17.64 -3.65
N GLN A 402 28.05 -18.58 -3.30
CA GLN A 402 27.72 -19.70 -4.19
C GLN A 402 26.22 -19.91 -4.36
N GLN A 403 25.80 -20.16 -5.60
CA GLN A 403 24.43 -20.50 -5.98
C GLN A 403 23.95 -21.73 -5.24
N ARG A 404 22.73 -21.67 -4.69
CA ARG A 404 22.12 -22.81 -3.96
C ARG A 404 20.74 -23.13 -4.52
N ILE A 405 20.43 -24.42 -4.64
CA ILE A 405 19.10 -24.90 -5.00
C ILE A 405 18.56 -25.64 -3.77
N TYR A 406 17.38 -25.28 -3.34
CA TYR A 406 16.70 -25.84 -2.17
C TYR A 406 15.36 -26.40 -2.58
N CYS A 407 14.81 -27.31 -1.78
CA CYS A 407 13.52 -27.92 -2.03
C CYS A 407 12.72 -28.02 -0.74
N LEU A 408 11.60 -27.29 -0.68
CA LEU A 408 10.68 -27.27 0.45
C LEU A 408 9.43 -28.08 0.07
N THR A 409 9.11 -29.12 0.84
CA THR A 409 7.87 -29.87 0.62
C THR A 409 6.86 -29.49 1.69
N VAL A 410 5.77 -28.83 1.29
CA VAL A 410 4.66 -28.48 2.18
C VAL A 410 3.53 -29.47 1.94
N SER A 411 3.09 -30.16 2.99
CA SER A 411 2.02 -31.14 2.91
C SER A 411 0.82 -30.72 3.76
N HIS A 412 -0.38 -30.86 3.23
CA HIS A 412 -1.65 -30.64 3.93
C HIS A 412 -2.65 -31.69 3.48
N GLU A 413 -3.23 -32.44 4.42
CA GLU A 413 -4.31 -33.42 4.14
C GLU A 413 -4.00 -34.40 2.99
N GLY A 414 -2.75 -34.85 2.89
CA GLY A 414 -2.32 -35.81 1.87
C GLY A 414 -1.96 -35.22 0.50
N ALA A 415 -2.09 -33.91 0.31
CA ALA A 415 -1.53 -33.19 -0.84
C ALA A 415 -0.16 -32.60 -0.48
N SER A 416 0.84 -32.77 -1.35
CA SER A 416 2.18 -32.20 -1.17
C SER A 416 2.53 -31.25 -2.30
N VAL A 417 3.02 -30.07 -1.94
CA VAL A 417 3.59 -29.06 -2.86
C VAL A 417 5.08 -29.02 -2.65
N VAL A 418 5.83 -29.23 -3.74
CA VAL A 418 7.29 -29.18 -3.75
C VAL A 418 7.72 -27.83 -4.33
N ILE A 419 8.39 -27.02 -3.53
CA ILE A 419 8.87 -25.68 -3.87
C ILE A 419 10.39 -25.73 -4.02
N THR A 420 10.87 -25.62 -5.26
CA THR A 420 12.31 -25.51 -5.53
C THR A 420 12.74 -24.05 -5.51
N ILE A 421 13.64 -23.67 -4.60
CA ILE A 421 14.15 -22.31 -4.45
C ILE A 421 15.57 -22.26 -4.99
N ARG A 422 15.82 -21.48 -6.04
CA ARG A 422 17.18 -21.21 -6.53
C ARG A 422 17.61 -19.83 -6.08
N ASP A 423 18.68 -19.77 -5.29
CA ASP A 423 19.28 -18.53 -4.80
C ASP A 423 20.46 -18.16 -5.71
N ASN A 424 20.29 -17.11 -6.52
CA ASN A 424 21.31 -16.55 -7.39
C ASN A 424 21.60 -15.12 -6.94
N GLU A 425 22.60 -14.92 -6.08
CA GLU A 425 23.19 -13.59 -5.91
C GLU A 425 24.39 -13.47 -6.86
N GLY A 426 24.23 -12.69 -7.94
CA GLY A 426 25.33 -12.45 -8.89
C GLY A 426 24.98 -11.96 -10.29
N THR A 427 23.71 -11.78 -10.67
CA THR A 427 23.34 -11.17 -11.96
C THR A 427 22.32 -10.06 -11.73
N ASP A 428 22.64 -8.85 -12.18
CA ASP A 428 21.85 -7.61 -12.04
C ASP A 428 20.52 -7.60 -12.86
N ASP A 429 20.07 -8.75 -13.36
CA ASP A 429 18.79 -8.94 -14.03
C ASP A 429 17.86 -9.79 -13.15
N ASN A 430 16.88 -9.12 -12.54
CA ASN A 430 15.83 -9.73 -11.74
C ASN A 430 14.71 -10.30 -12.65
N GLU A 431 14.94 -11.49 -13.21
CA GLU A 431 13.86 -12.43 -13.49
C GLU A 431 14.07 -13.69 -12.63
N SER A 432 13.38 -13.76 -11.50
CA SER A 432 13.22 -15.01 -10.75
C SER A 432 12.30 -15.94 -11.56
N LEU A 433 12.89 -16.85 -12.34
CA LEU A 433 12.16 -17.90 -13.04
C LEU A 433 11.56 -18.90 -12.03
N LEU A 434 10.27 -18.73 -11.71
CA LEU A 434 9.43 -19.78 -11.16
C LEU A 434 9.15 -20.80 -12.28
N SER A 435 9.89 -21.90 -12.32
CA SER A 435 9.55 -23.01 -13.21
C SER A 435 8.58 -23.96 -12.50
N HIS A 436 7.29 -23.81 -12.79
CA HIS A 436 6.30 -24.86 -12.51
C HIS A 436 6.53 -26.02 -13.48
N ARG A 437 7.32 -27.02 -13.07
CA ARG A 437 7.29 -28.33 -13.73
C ARG A 437 6.31 -29.22 -12.97
N ALA A 438 5.10 -29.34 -13.51
CA ALA A 438 4.16 -30.36 -13.10
C ALA A 438 4.76 -31.74 -13.43
N LEU A 439 5.23 -32.45 -12.41
CA LEU A 439 5.33 -33.90 -12.48
C LEU A 439 3.90 -34.43 -12.43
N SER A 440 3.30 -34.60 -13.60
CA SER A 440 2.01 -35.24 -13.76
C SER A 440 2.14 -36.71 -13.40
N GLN A 441 1.43 -37.15 -12.37
CA GLN A 441 0.64 -38.38 -12.44
C GLN A 441 -0.46 -38.35 -11.35
N SER A 442 -1.69 -38.24 -11.85
CA SER A 442 -3.00 -38.40 -11.16
C SER A 442 -3.25 -37.62 -9.86
N MET A 443 -3.90 -36.44 -9.96
CA MET A 443 -4.94 -36.03 -8.99
C MET A 443 -5.97 -35.13 -9.69
N ARG A 444 -7.27 -35.41 -9.46
CA ARG A 444 -8.41 -34.70 -10.05
C ARG A 444 -8.57 -33.29 -9.43
N PRO A 445 -9.11 -32.31 -10.16
CA PRO A 445 -9.36 -30.97 -9.62
C PRO A 445 -10.43 -31.01 -8.51
N LEU A 446 -10.10 -30.45 -7.35
CA LEU A 446 -11.03 -30.23 -6.25
C LEU A 446 -12.01 -29.10 -6.61
N ARG A 447 -13.31 -29.33 -6.44
CA ARG A 447 -14.34 -28.30 -6.37
C ARG A 447 -14.44 -27.83 -4.92
N ILE A 448 -14.39 -26.52 -4.69
CA ILE A 448 -14.61 -25.90 -3.38
C ILE A 448 -16.10 -25.50 -3.32
N ASN A 449 -16.79 -25.97 -2.28
CA ASN A 449 -18.02 -25.36 -1.75
C ASN A 449 -17.64 -24.60 -0.48
#